data_AF-A0A4Z1BRC0-F1
#
_entry.id   AF-A0A4Z1BRC0-F1
#
_cell.length_a   1.000
_cell.length_b   1.000
_cell.length_c   1.000
_cell.angle_alpha   90.00
_cell.angle_beta   90.00
_cell.angle_gamma   90.00
#
_symmetry.space_group_name_H-M   'P 1'
#
loop_
_entity.id
_entity.type
_entity.pdbx_description
1 polymer ?
#
loop_
_entity_poly.entity_id
_entity_poly.type
_entity_poly.pdbx_seq_one_letter_code
_entity_poly.pdbx_strand_id
1 'polypeptide(L)'
;MKTLFYSILTLCSLTAFGQEKTFSFDKKISYKISMPDEIQGYLTGEEEMFFINYLSKEAILGTFEGNNYIYQTDVTNSFNHESFLTLNNRLYNVFANSLENDLKIKIPYYYEGIDEKNLLPYDDEFFPEVLSIKSMNSTQTINGYKCNDYEIESKAFEEVKKSTICIDEKNQLDNMSHLFPKSKLKGLLVRIDAGDFVGFTIDKVSNANVKVKFDEKKEIENFTNVIAKKKQEYDNLMASVDTTYATEAYTPDNRYEDPIINYYTYQTSDNSNVNNLFGTIASLNYSLVYTDNDYDGNPDIDRPRALSTAEASTSQLVKQFKKNKLANKGEVKELNNLFKTYFDDAKKFKLAEVTTDYEAAAVAVDSAVADYSMADYYDPYSSVYKTTDISKIDLAIDNPNVQDFMKVAPEHCKDLKTKIPTFLDKELGNLVYNYAGQVCDLYIYQSGSVGLSETIDAMRKSVLEINNKYDKLKKEDKDKLTTFLNSLD
;
A
#
# COMPACT_ATOMS: atom_id res chain seq x y z
N MET A 1 51.95 34.43 -44.00
CA MET A 1 50.50 34.32 -44.30
C MET A 1 50.05 32.90 -44.01
N LYS A 2 49.73 32.65 -42.73
CA LYS A 2 49.16 31.40 -42.20
C LYS A 2 48.01 31.85 -41.30
N THR A 3 46.78 31.76 -41.79
CA THR A 3 45.54 31.69 -41.00
C THR A 3 44.35 31.89 -41.95
N LEU A 4 43.64 30.81 -42.26
CA LEU A 4 42.18 30.71 -42.39
C LEU A 4 41.85 29.37 -43.08
N PHE A 5 41.84 28.27 -42.32
CA PHE A 5 41.24 27.01 -42.79
C PHE A 5 40.88 26.12 -41.60
N TYR A 6 40.18 26.66 -40.61
CA TYR A 6 39.45 25.87 -39.62
C TYR A 6 38.31 26.74 -39.12
N SER A 7 37.07 26.30 -39.29
CA SER A 7 35.85 26.58 -38.48
C SER A 7 34.56 26.53 -39.31
N ILE A 8 34.27 25.44 -40.01
CA ILE A 8 32.88 25.04 -40.34
C ILE A 8 32.81 23.51 -40.28
N LEU A 9 32.97 22.93 -39.08
CA LEU A 9 32.79 21.49 -38.86
C LEU A 9 32.57 21.17 -37.38
N THR A 10 31.76 21.98 -36.68
CA THR A 10 31.36 21.69 -35.30
C THR A 10 30.12 22.51 -34.94
N LEU A 11 28.94 22.07 -35.37
CA LEU A 11 27.64 22.31 -34.69
C LEU A 11 26.51 21.52 -35.38
N CYS A 12 26.74 20.22 -35.58
CA CYS A 12 25.67 19.23 -35.55
C CYS A 12 25.88 18.40 -34.28
N SER A 13 25.85 19.07 -33.12
CA SER A 13 25.62 18.38 -31.86
C SER A 13 24.19 17.87 -31.91
N LEU A 14 24.09 16.56 -32.16
CA LEU A 14 22.91 15.73 -32.04
C LEU A 14 22.17 16.06 -30.73
N THR A 15 21.17 16.95 -30.80
CA THR A 15 19.99 16.81 -29.97
C THR A 15 19.21 15.62 -30.53
N ALA A 16 19.69 14.41 -30.21
CA ALA A 16 18.85 13.23 -30.27
C ALA A 16 17.80 13.41 -29.17
N PHE A 17 16.74 14.16 -29.49
CA PHE A 17 15.49 14.12 -28.74
C PHE A 17 15.18 12.63 -28.52
N GLY A 18 15.06 12.22 -27.25
CA GLY A 18 14.58 10.88 -26.91
C GLY A 18 13.30 10.67 -27.70
N GLN A 19 13.33 9.74 -28.64
CA GLN A 19 12.14 9.40 -29.41
C GLN A 19 11.32 8.50 -28.50
N GLU A 20 10.18 9.01 -28.04
CA GLU A 20 9.13 8.22 -27.40
C GLU A 20 8.89 6.98 -28.26
N LYS A 21 9.26 5.80 -27.72
CA LYS A 21 9.21 4.55 -28.47
C LYS A 21 7.96 3.80 -28.07
N THR A 22 7.14 3.45 -29.05
CA THR A 22 6.03 2.53 -28.87
C THR A 22 6.52 1.10 -28.99
N PHE A 23 6.34 0.31 -27.94
CA PHE A 23 6.58 -1.12 -27.91
C PHE A 23 5.29 -1.86 -28.23
N SER A 24 5.35 -2.84 -29.12
CA SER A 24 4.24 -3.74 -29.43
C SER A 24 4.59 -5.15 -28.96
N PHE A 25 3.69 -5.75 -28.19
CA PHE A 25 3.83 -7.09 -27.65
C PHE A 25 2.74 -7.98 -28.23
N ASP A 26 3.17 -8.94 -29.05
CA ASP A 26 2.27 -9.75 -29.88
C ASP A 26 2.00 -11.14 -29.29
N LYS A 27 2.70 -11.48 -28.20
CA LYS A 27 2.58 -12.77 -27.50
C LYS A 27 2.41 -12.55 -26.00
N LYS A 28 1.44 -13.25 -25.41
CA LYS A 28 1.24 -13.37 -23.96
C LYS A 28 1.61 -14.80 -23.54
N ILE A 29 2.61 -14.91 -22.67
CA ILE A 29 3.00 -16.16 -22.02
C ILE A 29 2.44 -16.12 -20.60
N SER A 30 1.69 -17.14 -20.22
CA SER A 30 1.08 -17.26 -18.90
C SER A 30 1.71 -18.42 -18.15
N TYR A 31 2.12 -18.17 -16.92
CA TYR A 31 2.68 -19.15 -15.99
C TYR A 31 1.74 -19.31 -14.82
N LYS A 32 1.31 -20.52 -14.53
CA LYS A 32 0.59 -20.82 -13.29
C LYS A 32 1.57 -20.74 -12.12
N ILE A 33 1.17 -20.03 -11.08
CA ILE A 33 1.95 -19.87 -9.86
C ILE A 33 1.64 -21.05 -8.94
N SER A 34 2.69 -21.68 -8.40
CA SER A 34 2.60 -22.73 -7.38
C SER A 34 3.24 -22.26 -6.08
N MET A 35 2.61 -22.55 -4.95
CA MET A 35 3.10 -22.18 -3.62
C MET A 35 3.23 -23.43 -2.73
N PRO A 36 4.09 -23.40 -1.71
CA PRO A 36 4.14 -24.43 -0.68
C PRO A 36 2.78 -24.61 0.02
N ASP A 37 2.45 -25.85 0.42
CA ASP A 37 1.19 -26.21 1.07
C ASP A 37 0.91 -25.35 2.33
N GLU A 38 1.97 -25.00 3.06
CA GLU A 38 1.92 -24.15 4.26
C GLU A 38 1.36 -22.75 3.95
N ILE A 39 1.69 -22.19 2.78
CA ILE A 39 1.20 -20.89 2.32
C ILE A 39 -0.19 -21.06 1.69
N GLN A 40 -0.42 -22.17 0.98
CA GLN A 40 -1.69 -22.46 0.32
C GLN A 40 -2.86 -22.57 1.31
N GLY A 41 -2.60 -23.02 2.54
CA GLY A 41 -3.59 -23.09 3.62
C GLY A 41 -4.18 -21.74 4.03
N TYR A 42 -3.47 -20.63 3.79
CA TYR A 42 -3.96 -19.26 4.06
C TYR A 42 -4.82 -18.69 2.92
N LEU A 43 -4.89 -19.37 1.77
CA LEU A 43 -5.52 -18.89 0.53
C LEU A 43 -6.82 -19.66 0.19
N THR A 44 -7.57 -20.11 1.19
CA THR A 44 -8.74 -20.97 0.98
C THR A 44 -9.88 -20.24 0.24
N GLY A 45 -10.27 -20.76 -0.93
CA GLY A 45 -11.42 -20.27 -1.72
C GLY A 45 -11.08 -19.40 -2.93
N GLU A 46 -9.81 -19.31 -3.31
CA GLU A 46 -9.31 -18.24 -4.19
C GLU A 46 -9.09 -18.63 -5.67
N GLU A 47 -9.09 -17.62 -6.55
CA GLU A 47 -8.83 -17.74 -7.99
C GLU A 47 -7.37 -18.15 -8.28
N GLU A 48 -7.15 -18.88 -9.38
CA GLU A 48 -5.81 -19.26 -9.82
C GLU A 48 -4.94 -18.03 -10.10
N MET A 49 -3.68 -18.07 -9.64
CA MET A 49 -2.72 -17.00 -9.81
C MET A 49 -1.76 -17.26 -10.96
N PHE A 50 -1.44 -16.21 -11.71
CA PHE A 50 -0.62 -16.28 -12.91
C PHE A 50 0.46 -15.20 -12.94
N PHE A 51 1.66 -15.60 -13.37
CA PHE A 51 2.70 -14.69 -13.81
C PHE A 51 2.63 -14.55 -15.33
N ILE A 52 2.54 -13.32 -15.81
CA ILE A 52 2.26 -13.00 -17.21
C ILE A 52 3.44 -12.28 -17.81
N ASN A 53 3.84 -12.67 -19.02
CA ASN A 53 4.88 -12.01 -19.81
C ASN A 53 4.32 -11.67 -21.18
N TYR A 54 4.20 -10.39 -21.48
CA TYR A 54 3.99 -9.89 -22.83
C TYR A 54 5.36 -9.76 -23.50
N LEU A 55 5.57 -10.47 -24.60
CA LEU A 55 6.86 -10.57 -25.26
C LEU A 55 6.90 -9.73 -26.54
N SER A 56 7.96 -8.94 -26.65
CA SER A 56 8.39 -8.29 -27.89
C SER A 56 9.79 -8.78 -28.25
N LYS A 57 10.33 -8.34 -29.39
CA LYS A 57 11.70 -8.70 -29.79
C LYS A 57 12.79 -8.12 -28.87
N GLU A 58 12.49 -7.00 -28.21
CA GLU A 58 13.51 -6.19 -27.52
C GLU A 58 13.19 -5.98 -26.03
N ALA A 59 12.02 -6.41 -25.58
CA ALA A 59 11.51 -6.14 -24.23
C ALA A 59 10.48 -7.19 -23.78
N ILE A 60 10.36 -7.35 -22.46
CA ILE A 60 9.21 -8.01 -21.81
C ILE A 60 8.46 -6.96 -20.98
N LEU A 61 7.15 -6.90 -21.14
CA LEU A 61 6.25 -6.29 -20.17
C LEU A 61 5.61 -7.42 -19.38
N GLY A 62 5.95 -7.59 -18.11
CA GLY A 62 5.35 -8.65 -17.28
C GLY A 62 4.48 -8.10 -16.18
N THR A 63 3.55 -8.91 -15.67
CA THR A 63 2.63 -8.57 -14.59
C THR A 63 2.14 -9.85 -13.89
N PHE A 64 1.36 -9.71 -12.83
CA PHE A 64 0.72 -10.82 -12.11
C PHE A 64 -0.81 -10.66 -12.19
N GLU A 65 -1.52 -11.77 -12.39
CA GLU A 65 -2.99 -11.86 -12.44
C GLU A 65 -3.44 -12.83 -11.33
N GLY A 66 -4.49 -12.52 -10.57
CA GLY A 66 -5.00 -13.37 -9.47
C GLY A 66 -5.13 -12.63 -8.13
N ASN A 67 -5.15 -13.38 -7.02
CA ASN A 67 -5.48 -12.84 -5.69
C ASN A 67 -4.54 -11.73 -5.17
N ASN A 68 -5.12 -10.80 -4.42
CA ASN A 68 -4.51 -9.68 -3.74
C ASN A 68 -3.80 -10.01 -2.38
N TYR A 69 -3.60 -11.27 -2.00
CA TYR A 69 -3.06 -11.66 -0.67
C TYR A 69 -1.56 -11.98 -0.59
N ILE A 70 -0.84 -12.18 -1.70
CA ILE A 70 0.64 -12.28 -1.69
C ILE A 70 1.34 -10.93 -1.36
N TYR A 71 0.69 -10.01 -0.64
CA TYR A 71 1.09 -8.61 -0.56
C TYR A 71 1.76 -8.27 0.78
N GLN A 72 1.95 -9.27 1.67
CA GLN A 72 2.42 -9.06 3.05
C GLN A 72 3.53 -10.00 3.53
N THR A 73 4.17 -10.76 2.64
CA THR A 73 5.36 -11.54 3.03
C THR A 73 6.61 -10.84 2.52
N ASP A 74 7.73 -10.88 3.26
CA ASP A 74 9.03 -10.32 2.86
C ASP A 74 9.60 -10.91 1.55
N VAL A 75 8.93 -11.93 1.03
CA VAL A 75 9.16 -12.54 -0.28
C VAL A 75 8.62 -11.63 -1.42
N THR A 76 7.66 -10.74 -1.13
CA THR A 76 6.80 -10.06 -2.09
C THR A 76 6.33 -8.65 -1.69
N ASN A 77 6.98 -7.97 -0.74
CA ASN A 77 6.63 -6.64 -0.21
C ASN A 77 6.72 -5.44 -1.22
N SER A 78 6.47 -5.65 -2.51
CA SER A 78 6.59 -4.65 -3.60
C SER A 78 5.36 -4.54 -4.52
N PHE A 79 4.30 -5.30 -4.30
CA PHE A 79 3.26 -5.53 -5.32
C PHE A 79 1.93 -4.82 -5.05
N ASN A 80 1.88 -3.58 -4.53
CA ASN A 80 0.58 -2.92 -4.30
C ASN A 80 -0.26 -2.67 -5.57
N HIS A 81 0.35 -2.85 -6.74
CA HIS A 81 -0.02 -3.74 -7.84
C HIS A 81 1.19 -3.69 -8.82
N GLU A 82 1.04 -4.22 -10.03
CA GLU A 82 1.58 -3.61 -11.26
C GLU A 82 3.02 -3.97 -11.67
N SER A 83 3.13 -4.77 -12.72
CA SER A 83 3.93 -4.52 -13.92
C SER A 83 5.43 -4.14 -13.85
N PHE A 84 6.24 -4.84 -14.64
CA PHE A 84 7.65 -4.51 -14.90
C PHE A 84 7.95 -4.48 -16.40
N LEU A 85 8.95 -3.70 -16.80
CA LEU A 85 9.49 -3.68 -18.15
C LEU A 85 10.96 -4.09 -18.13
N THR A 86 11.33 -5.15 -18.85
CA THR A 86 12.73 -5.41 -19.17
C THR A 86 13.07 -4.77 -20.51
N LEU A 87 14.12 -3.95 -20.55
CA LEU A 87 14.58 -3.28 -21.75
C LEU A 87 16.10 -3.09 -21.67
N ASN A 88 16.85 -3.46 -22.71
CA ASN A 88 18.31 -3.30 -22.75
C ASN A 88 19.04 -3.93 -21.54
N ASN A 89 18.59 -5.11 -21.09
CA ASN A 89 19.09 -5.81 -19.88
C ASN A 89 18.89 -5.06 -18.57
N ARG A 90 17.99 -4.08 -18.53
CA ARG A 90 17.57 -3.38 -17.32
C ARG A 90 16.13 -3.75 -16.99
N LEU A 91 15.84 -3.86 -15.71
CA LEU A 91 14.51 -4.09 -15.17
C LEU A 91 13.97 -2.79 -14.59
N TYR A 92 12.88 -2.31 -15.16
CA TYR A 92 12.15 -1.15 -14.68
C TYR A 92 10.89 -1.61 -13.96
N ASN A 93 10.74 -1.20 -12.70
CA ASN A 93 9.47 -1.27 -12.00
C ASN A 93 8.57 -0.14 -12.51
N VAL A 94 7.40 -0.47 -13.08
CA VAL A 94 6.58 0.52 -13.80
C VAL A 94 5.13 0.53 -13.37
N PHE A 95 4.52 1.71 -13.38
CA PHE A 95 3.06 1.84 -13.43
C PHE A 95 2.59 1.57 -14.85
N ALA A 96 1.68 0.62 -15.01
CA ALA A 96 1.00 0.35 -16.27
C ALA A 96 -0.43 0.87 -16.20
N ASN A 97 -0.62 2.14 -16.58
CA ASN A 97 -1.97 2.71 -16.66
C ASN A 97 -2.66 2.21 -17.93
N SER A 98 -3.70 1.39 -17.76
CA SER A 98 -4.46 0.80 -18.88
C SER A 98 -5.15 1.84 -19.78
N LEU A 99 -5.39 3.06 -19.29
CA LEU A 99 -6.05 4.13 -20.05
C LEU A 99 -5.08 4.90 -20.96
N GLU A 100 -3.88 5.19 -20.47
CA GLU A 100 -2.90 6.02 -21.19
C GLU A 100 -2.02 5.20 -22.15
N ASN A 101 -1.92 3.88 -21.97
CA ASN A 101 -0.94 3.03 -22.67
C ASN A 101 0.50 3.57 -22.57
N ASP A 102 0.81 4.27 -21.48
CA ASP A 102 2.13 4.83 -21.20
C ASP A 102 2.67 4.19 -19.92
N LEU A 103 3.95 3.84 -19.92
CA LEU A 103 4.64 3.30 -18.76
C LEU A 103 5.43 4.38 -18.04
N LYS A 104 5.33 4.43 -16.71
CA LYS A 104 6.07 5.37 -15.84
C LYS A 104 6.89 4.60 -14.83
N ILE A 105 8.16 4.97 -14.59
CA ILE A 105 8.99 4.29 -13.57
C ILE A 105 8.43 4.59 -12.18
N LYS A 106 8.28 3.55 -11.35
CA LYS A 106 7.86 3.66 -9.96
C LYS A 106 8.94 4.32 -9.13
N ILE A 107 8.57 5.33 -8.35
CA ILE A 107 9.50 6.08 -7.51
C ILE A 107 9.31 5.62 -6.06
N PRO A 108 10.33 5.04 -5.40
CA PRO A 108 10.21 4.54 -4.04
C PRO A 108 9.97 5.68 -3.04
N TYR A 109 9.50 5.33 -1.85
CA TYR A 109 9.54 6.22 -0.70
C TYR A 109 10.99 6.45 -0.27
N TYR A 110 11.28 7.65 0.23
CA TYR A 110 12.61 7.99 0.74
C TYR A 110 12.53 8.19 2.25
N TYR A 111 13.48 7.62 2.98
CA TYR A 111 13.68 7.75 4.42
C TYR A 111 15.16 7.47 4.76
N GLU A 112 15.62 7.87 5.94
CA GLU A 112 17.00 7.62 6.37
C GLU A 112 17.30 6.14 6.54
N GLY A 113 18.46 5.69 6.06
CA GLY A 113 18.88 4.29 6.10
C GLY A 113 18.36 3.44 4.94
N ILE A 114 17.63 4.00 3.98
CA ILE A 114 17.31 3.28 2.73
C ILE A 114 18.61 3.00 1.94
N ASP A 115 18.76 1.76 1.50
CA ASP A 115 19.92 1.32 0.70
C ASP A 115 19.96 2.06 -0.65
N GLU A 116 21.13 2.57 -1.05
CA GLU A 116 21.31 3.31 -2.31
C GLU A 116 20.89 2.50 -3.53
N LYS A 117 21.01 1.16 -3.49
CA LYS A 117 20.57 0.31 -4.59
C LYS A 117 19.06 0.43 -4.85
N ASN A 118 18.27 0.66 -3.81
CA ASN A 118 16.82 0.83 -3.90
C ASN A 118 16.45 2.22 -4.45
N LEU A 119 17.42 3.13 -4.58
CA LEU A 119 17.25 4.48 -5.13
C LEU A 119 17.76 4.58 -6.57
N LEU A 120 17.89 3.44 -7.27
CA LEU A 120 18.20 3.39 -8.69
C LEU A 120 16.90 3.28 -9.51
N PRO A 121 16.87 3.85 -10.73
CA PRO A 121 15.68 3.82 -11.59
C PRO A 121 15.40 2.43 -12.20
N TYR A 122 16.35 1.51 -12.08
CA TYR A 122 16.27 0.15 -12.62
C TYR A 122 17.20 -0.80 -11.86
N ASP A 123 16.89 -2.08 -11.96
CA ASP A 123 17.73 -3.20 -11.51
C ASP A 123 18.36 -3.92 -12.70
N ASP A 124 19.44 -4.68 -12.46
CA ASP A 124 20.11 -5.49 -13.50
C ASP A 124 19.48 -6.88 -13.68
N GLU A 125 18.72 -7.37 -12.70
CA GLU A 125 18.17 -8.73 -12.66
C GLU A 125 16.75 -8.74 -12.08
N PHE A 126 15.90 -9.61 -12.62
CA PHE A 126 14.55 -9.85 -12.09
C PHE A 126 14.57 -10.73 -10.84
N PHE A 127 15.51 -11.66 -10.79
CA PHE A 127 15.69 -12.57 -9.66
C PHE A 127 16.81 -12.06 -8.74
N PRO A 128 16.83 -12.49 -7.46
CA PRO A 128 17.96 -12.24 -6.57
C PRO A 128 19.27 -12.65 -7.23
N GLU A 129 20.37 -11.99 -6.85
CA GLU A 129 21.69 -12.11 -7.47
C GLU A 129 22.02 -13.55 -7.88
N VAL A 130 21.98 -13.81 -9.19
CA VAL A 130 22.22 -15.15 -9.74
C VAL A 130 23.72 -15.41 -9.77
N LEU A 131 24.17 -16.32 -8.91
CA LEU A 131 25.58 -16.70 -8.78
C LEU A 131 26.03 -17.67 -9.86
N SER A 132 25.19 -18.68 -10.16
CA SER A 132 25.48 -19.63 -11.24
C SER A 132 24.22 -20.30 -11.80
N ILE A 133 24.30 -20.70 -13.08
CA ILE A 133 23.31 -21.56 -13.73
C ILE A 133 24.06 -22.73 -14.38
N LYS A 134 23.73 -23.96 -14.00
CA LYS A 134 24.46 -25.17 -14.41
C LYS A 134 23.49 -26.19 -15.00
N SER A 135 23.78 -26.68 -16.21
CA SER A 135 23.01 -27.77 -16.82
C SER A 135 23.06 -29.01 -15.93
N MET A 136 21.89 -29.60 -15.69
CA MET A 136 21.77 -30.88 -14.99
C MET A 136 21.87 -32.08 -15.94
N ASN A 137 21.99 -31.82 -17.25
CA ASN A 137 22.00 -32.83 -18.32
C ASN A 137 20.77 -33.75 -18.31
N SER A 138 19.65 -33.25 -17.80
CA SER A 138 18.35 -33.89 -17.88
C SER A 138 17.40 -33.08 -18.75
N THR A 139 16.43 -33.79 -19.33
CA THR A 139 15.39 -33.22 -20.19
C THR A 139 14.06 -33.77 -19.73
N GLN A 140 13.04 -32.93 -19.69
CA GLN A 140 11.68 -33.31 -19.36
C GLN A 140 10.68 -32.69 -20.34
N THR A 141 9.42 -33.09 -20.23
CA THR A 141 8.32 -32.51 -21.01
C THR A 141 7.24 -32.03 -20.04
N ILE A 142 6.95 -30.73 -20.06
CA ILE A 142 5.97 -30.08 -19.19
C ILE A 142 4.97 -29.36 -20.09
N ASN A 143 3.68 -29.68 -19.96
CA ASN A 143 2.59 -29.07 -20.74
C ASN A 143 2.85 -29.03 -22.25
N GLY A 144 3.52 -30.07 -22.77
CA GLY A 144 3.86 -30.21 -24.20
C GLY A 144 5.18 -29.56 -24.63
N TYR A 145 5.86 -28.84 -23.74
CA TYR A 145 7.16 -28.22 -24.00
C TYR A 145 8.29 -29.14 -23.55
N LYS A 146 9.21 -29.46 -24.46
CA LYS A 146 10.42 -30.23 -24.14
C LYS A 146 11.52 -29.27 -23.69
N CYS A 147 11.97 -29.41 -22.46
CA CYS A 147 12.93 -28.47 -21.86
C CYS A 147 14.07 -29.18 -21.13
N ASN A 148 15.22 -28.52 -21.06
CA ASN A 148 16.41 -28.99 -20.34
C ASN A 148 16.45 -28.36 -18.95
N ASP A 149 16.86 -29.15 -17.96
CA ASP A 149 16.94 -28.70 -16.57
C ASP A 149 18.28 -28.06 -16.24
N TYR A 150 18.22 -26.99 -15.45
CA TYR A 150 19.38 -26.30 -14.91
C TYR A 150 19.18 -26.06 -13.42
N GLU A 151 20.25 -26.21 -12.65
CA GLU A 151 20.33 -25.72 -11.27
C GLU A 151 20.72 -24.24 -11.31
N ILE A 152 19.97 -23.40 -10.59
CA ILE A 152 20.32 -22.02 -10.29
C ILE A 152 20.78 -21.93 -8.83
N GLU A 153 21.91 -21.26 -8.61
CA GLU A 153 22.33 -20.78 -7.29
C GLU A 153 22.13 -19.26 -7.25
N SER A 154 21.34 -18.77 -6.29
CA SER A 154 21.05 -17.34 -6.11
C SER A 154 21.28 -16.89 -4.66
N LYS A 155 21.67 -15.64 -4.45
CA LYS A 155 21.85 -15.06 -3.12
C LYS A 155 20.69 -14.13 -2.76
N ALA A 156 20.00 -14.41 -1.65
CA ALA A 156 18.95 -13.55 -1.11
C ALA A 156 19.23 -13.22 0.36
N PHE A 157 19.31 -11.92 0.68
CA PHE A 157 19.60 -11.31 1.99
C PHE A 157 20.92 -11.70 2.66
N GLU A 158 21.30 -12.97 2.69
CA GLU A 158 22.65 -13.50 2.97
C GLU A 158 22.78 -15.02 2.71
N GLU A 159 21.67 -15.71 2.41
CA GLU A 159 21.63 -17.14 2.15
C GLU A 159 21.79 -17.45 0.66
N VAL A 160 22.57 -18.51 0.38
CA VAL A 160 22.63 -19.10 -0.97
C VAL A 160 21.54 -20.15 -1.08
N LYS A 161 20.58 -19.91 -1.98
CA LYS A 161 19.50 -20.85 -2.28
C LYS A 161 19.75 -21.54 -3.62
N LYS A 162 19.32 -22.80 -3.69
CA LYS A 162 19.33 -23.62 -4.90
C LYS A 162 17.91 -23.77 -5.41
N SER A 163 17.73 -23.58 -6.70
CA SER A 163 16.45 -23.75 -7.39
C SER A 163 16.68 -24.43 -8.73
N THR A 164 15.63 -24.97 -9.33
CA THR A 164 15.71 -25.61 -10.65
C THR A 164 14.89 -24.85 -11.66
N ILE A 165 15.44 -24.62 -12.85
CA ILE A 165 14.71 -24.06 -13.99
C ILE A 165 14.70 -25.05 -15.14
N CYS A 166 13.63 -25.02 -15.94
CA CYS A 166 13.52 -25.79 -17.16
C CYS A 166 13.36 -24.84 -18.36
N ILE A 167 14.24 -24.97 -19.36
CA ILE A 167 14.27 -24.09 -20.55
C ILE A 167 14.09 -24.91 -21.82
N ASP A 168 13.14 -24.51 -22.67
CA ASP A 168 13.08 -24.97 -24.06
C ASP A 168 13.98 -24.07 -24.93
N GLU A 169 15.25 -24.43 -25.02
CA GLU A 169 16.29 -23.68 -25.75
C GLU A 169 16.03 -23.63 -27.27
N LYS A 170 15.18 -24.50 -27.79
CA LYS A 170 14.87 -24.58 -29.23
C LYS A 170 13.60 -23.81 -29.59
N ASN A 171 12.91 -23.24 -28.60
CA ASN A 171 11.71 -22.46 -28.83
C ASN A 171 12.02 -21.17 -29.59
N GLN A 172 11.08 -20.72 -30.42
CA GLN A 172 11.21 -19.44 -31.12
C GLN A 172 10.92 -18.24 -30.21
N LEU A 173 10.15 -18.46 -29.14
CA LEU A 173 9.94 -17.47 -28.10
C LEU A 173 11.16 -17.48 -27.17
N ASP A 174 11.67 -16.29 -26.88
CA ASP A 174 12.81 -16.11 -25.99
C ASP A 174 12.44 -15.11 -24.91
N ASN A 175 12.01 -15.59 -23.74
CA ASN A 175 11.89 -14.76 -22.55
C ASN A 175 13.03 -14.98 -21.56
N MET A 176 13.79 -16.07 -21.72
CA MET A 176 14.94 -16.36 -20.86
C MET A 176 16.02 -15.29 -20.96
N SER A 177 16.35 -14.82 -22.17
CA SER A 177 17.40 -13.81 -22.33
C SER A 177 17.06 -12.46 -21.70
N HIS A 178 15.77 -12.19 -21.47
CA HIS A 178 15.29 -10.97 -20.83
C HIS A 178 15.16 -11.11 -19.31
N LEU A 179 14.72 -12.27 -18.81
CA LEU A 179 14.59 -12.54 -17.37
C LEU A 179 15.93 -12.83 -16.70
N PHE A 180 16.87 -13.43 -17.44
CA PHE A 180 18.20 -13.82 -16.97
C PHE A 180 19.30 -13.30 -17.91
N PRO A 181 19.45 -11.98 -18.08
CA PRO A 181 20.34 -11.39 -19.10
C PRO A 181 21.81 -11.78 -18.94
N LYS A 182 22.27 -12.08 -17.71
CA LYS A 182 23.65 -12.50 -17.44
C LYS A 182 23.94 -13.97 -17.78
N SER A 183 22.92 -14.81 -17.92
CA SER A 183 23.08 -16.26 -18.15
C SER A 183 23.58 -16.62 -19.55
N LYS A 184 23.38 -15.75 -20.54
CA LYS A 184 23.53 -16.01 -21.98
C LYS A 184 22.64 -17.14 -22.53
N LEU A 185 21.77 -17.73 -21.70
CA LEU A 185 20.79 -18.72 -22.12
C LEU A 185 19.67 -18.02 -22.92
N LYS A 186 19.09 -18.76 -23.86
CA LYS A 186 18.00 -18.30 -24.72
C LYS A 186 16.92 -19.35 -24.81
N GLY A 187 15.71 -18.90 -25.10
CA GLY A 187 14.55 -19.75 -25.33
C GLY A 187 13.43 -19.50 -24.35
N LEU A 188 12.49 -20.42 -24.30
CA LEU A 188 11.28 -20.28 -23.51
C LEU A 188 11.51 -20.84 -22.11
N LEU A 189 11.31 -20.01 -21.10
CA LEU A 189 11.19 -20.47 -19.72
C LEU A 189 9.96 -21.37 -19.63
N VAL A 190 10.13 -22.62 -19.21
CA VAL A 190 9.03 -23.59 -19.06
C VAL A 190 8.65 -23.74 -17.60
N ARG A 191 9.63 -23.79 -16.70
CA ARG A 191 9.39 -23.90 -15.26
C ARG A 191 10.49 -23.22 -14.45
N ILE A 192 10.13 -22.62 -13.33
CA ILE A 192 11.01 -22.34 -12.19
C ILE A 192 10.42 -23.07 -10.99
N ASP A 193 11.19 -23.98 -10.42
CA ASP A 193 10.89 -24.68 -9.18
C ASP A 193 11.88 -24.20 -8.12
N ALA A 194 11.38 -23.43 -7.17
CA ALA A 194 12.20 -22.76 -6.18
C ALA A 194 12.07 -23.40 -4.77
N GLY A 195 11.59 -24.65 -4.68
CA GLY A 195 11.48 -25.36 -3.40
C GLY A 195 10.53 -24.64 -2.44
N ASP A 196 11.06 -24.12 -1.32
CA ASP A 196 10.33 -23.35 -0.30
C ASP A 196 9.85 -21.95 -0.77
N PHE A 197 9.95 -21.65 -2.07
CA PHE A 197 9.60 -20.36 -2.67
C PHE A 197 8.58 -20.54 -3.80
N VAL A 198 7.92 -19.44 -4.17
CA VAL A 198 6.90 -19.37 -5.24
C VAL A 198 7.46 -19.88 -6.59
N GLY A 199 6.91 -20.99 -7.08
CA GLY A 199 7.26 -21.58 -8.37
C GLY A 199 6.38 -21.08 -9.52
N PHE A 200 6.90 -21.19 -10.74
CA PHE A 200 6.19 -20.84 -11.97
C PHE A 200 6.22 -22.01 -12.95
N THR A 201 5.07 -22.42 -13.47
CA THR A 201 5.00 -23.43 -14.54
C THR A 201 4.21 -22.88 -15.71
N ILE A 202 4.74 -23.01 -16.93
CA ILE A 202 4.07 -22.51 -18.13
C ILE A 202 2.68 -23.15 -18.26
N ASP A 203 1.65 -22.31 -18.39
CA ASP A 203 0.27 -22.73 -18.64
C ASP A 203 0.00 -22.70 -20.14
N LYS A 204 0.08 -21.51 -20.74
CA LYS A 204 -0.23 -21.31 -22.16
C LYS A 204 0.52 -20.15 -22.78
N VAL A 205 0.61 -20.21 -24.10
CA VAL A 205 1.06 -19.13 -24.97
C VAL A 205 -0.12 -18.70 -25.84
N SER A 206 -0.39 -17.40 -25.87
CA SER A 206 -1.49 -16.81 -26.64
C SER A 206 -1.03 -15.59 -27.44
N ASN A 207 -1.81 -15.19 -28.43
CA ASN A 207 -1.58 -13.92 -29.13
C ASN A 207 -1.98 -12.76 -28.23
N ALA A 208 -1.23 -11.67 -28.30
CA ALA A 208 -1.52 -10.41 -27.63
C ALA A 208 -1.53 -9.27 -28.66
N ASN A 209 -2.05 -8.12 -28.26
CA ASN A 209 -1.99 -6.87 -29.02
C ASN A 209 -1.83 -5.72 -28.03
N VAL A 210 -0.79 -5.81 -27.20
CA VAL A 210 -0.49 -4.77 -26.19
C VAL A 210 0.46 -3.78 -26.83
N LYS A 211 0.13 -2.49 -26.76
CA LYS A 211 0.98 -1.42 -27.23
C LYS A 211 1.16 -0.41 -26.11
N VAL A 212 2.39 -0.11 -25.77
CA VAL A 212 2.71 0.88 -24.74
C VAL A 212 3.81 1.80 -25.21
N LYS A 213 3.84 3.03 -24.70
CA LYS A 213 4.96 3.93 -24.90
C LYS A 213 5.82 4.00 -23.66
N PHE A 214 7.13 4.11 -23.89
CA PHE A 214 8.10 4.30 -22.84
C PHE A 214 9.28 5.11 -23.38
N ASP A 215 9.58 6.25 -22.73
CA ASP A 215 10.76 7.06 -22.99
C ASP A 215 11.76 6.86 -21.85
N GLU A 216 12.68 5.91 -22.04
CA GLU A 216 13.68 5.52 -21.05
C GLU A 216 14.46 6.72 -20.48
N LYS A 217 14.84 7.68 -21.33
CA LYS A 217 15.65 8.82 -20.89
C LYS A 217 14.84 9.77 -20.02
N LYS A 218 13.62 10.12 -20.49
CA LYS A 218 12.72 11.02 -19.77
C LYS A 218 12.33 10.45 -18.41
N GLU A 219 12.05 9.15 -18.36
CA GLU A 219 11.65 8.49 -17.12
C GLU A 219 12.80 8.39 -16.11
N ILE A 220 14.03 8.08 -16.56
CA ILE A 220 15.23 8.09 -15.68
C ILE A 220 15.50 9.50 -15.14
N GLU A 221 15.39 10.53 -15.99
CA GLU A 221 15.56 11.93 -15.58
C GLU A 221 14.51 12.34 -14.54
N ASN A 222 13.24 12.01 -14.79
CA ASN A 222 12.15 12.26 -13.84
C ASN A 222 12.41 11.56 -12.50
N PHE A 223 12.75 10.26 -12.52
CA PHE A 223 13.07 9.49 -11.32
C PHE A 223 14.19 10.16 -10.51
N THR A 224 15.30 10.51 -11.16
CA THR A 224 16.48 11.10 -10.50
C THR A 224 16.14 12.45 -9.87
N ASN A 225 15.38 13.29 -10.59
CA ASN A 225 14.97 14.60 -10.09
C ASN A 225 14.03 14.49 -8.87
N VAL A 226 13.08 13.55 -8.90
CA VAL A 226 12.16 13.35 -7.77
C VAL A 226 12.89 12.77 -6.56
N ILE A 227 13.80 11.81 -6.73
CA ILE A 227 14.60 11.29 -5.61
C ILE A 227 15.47 12.39 -5.00
N ALA A 228 16.14 13.22 -5.81
CA ALA A 228 16.92 14.34 -5.31
C ALA A 228 16.06 15.34 -4.51
N LYS A 229 14.84 15.62 -4.99
CA LYS A 229 13.87 16.45 -4.27
C LYS A 229 13.43 15.82 -2.95
N LYS A 230 13.10 14.51 -2.93
CA LYS A 230 12.71 13.79 -1.70
C LYS A 230 13.84 13.77 -0.67
N LYS A 231 15.09 13.60 -1.10
CA LYS A 231 16.29 13.72 -0.23
C LYS A 231 16.34 15.10 0.42
N GLN A 232 16.23 16.16 -0.38
CA GLN A 232 16.24 17.53 0.13
C GLN A 232 15.05 17.83 1.06
N GLU A 233 13.85 17.34 0.74
CA GLU A 233 12.66 17.50 1.59
C GLU A 233 12.86 16.83 2.95
N TYR A 234 13.43 15.62 2.98
CA TYR A 234 13.78 14.91 4.21
C TYR A 234 14.85 15.67 5.02
N ASP A 235 15.94 16.11 4.37
CA ASP A 235 17.01 16.86 5.02
C ASP A 235 16.48 18.17 5.65
N ASN A 236 15.57 18.88 4.96
CA ASN A 236 14.93 20.08 5.48
C ASN A 236 14.01 19.78 6.68
N LEU A 237 13.27 18.68 6.62
CA LEU A 237 12.46 18.19 7.73
C LEU A 237 13.34 17.93 8.95
N MET A 238 14.44 17.19 8.79
CA MET A 238 15.36 16.88 9.88
C MET A 238 16.12 18.11 10.38
N ALA A 239 16.49 19.05 9.52
CA ALA A 239 17.12 20.31 9.92
C ALA A 239 16.17 21.27 10.65
N SER A 240 14.86 21.15 10.44
CA SER A 240 13.83 21.91 11.15
C SER A 240 13.49 21.34 12.53
N VAL A 241 13.94 20.11 12.80
CA VAL A 241 13.82 19.42 14.07
C VAL A 241 15.09 19.72 14.88
N ASP A 242 15.17 20.93 15.44
CA ASP A 242 16.09 21.25 16.54
C ASP A 242 15.52 20.71 17.85
N THR A 243 15.23 19.41 17.86
CA THR A 243 15.07 18.66 19.10
C THR A 243 16.34 17.88 19.27
N THR A 244 17.13 18.25 20.29
CA THR A 244 17.73 17.23 21.13
C THR A 244 16.62 16.26 21.50
N TYR A 245 16.39 15.24 20.67
CA TYR A 245 15.69 14.06 21.11
C TYR A 245 16.48 13.64 22.33
N ALA A 246 15.87 13.73 23.51
CA ALA A 246 16.23 12.81 24.55
C ALA A 246 16.15 11.45 23.85
N THR A 247 17.31 10.84 23.62
CA THR A 247 17.40 9.41 23.30
C THR A 247 16.29 8.75 24.10
N GLU A 248 15.32 8.13 23.44
CA GLU A 248 14.33 7.31 24.13
C GLU A 248 15.13 6.46 25.10
N ALA A 249 15.03 6.81 26.39
CA ALA A 249 15.62 6.01 27.41
C ALA A 249 14.77 4.75 27.36
N TYR A 250 15.21 3.76 26.60
CA TYR A 250 14.83 2.39 26.86
C TYR A 250 15.33 2.11 28.27
N THR A 251 14.51 2.46 29.25
CA THR A 251 14.70 2.06 30.63
C THR A 251 14.09 0.67 30.68
N PRO A 252 14.90 -0.40 30.75
CA PRO A 252 14.37 -1.73 30.99
C PRO A 252 13.72 -1.70 32.37
N ASP A 253 12.41 -1.48 32.42
CA ASP A 253 11.63 -1.49 33.64
C ASP A 253 10.40 -2.37 33.45
N ASN A 254 9.73 -2.65 34.56
CA ASN A 254 8.58 -3.55 34.58
C ASN A 254 7.26 -2.83 34.25
N ARG A 255 7.26 -1.67 33.57
CA ARG A 255 6.03 -0.91 33.32
C ARG A 255 4.95 -1.70 32.57
N TYR A 256 5.33 -2.62 31.67
CA TYR A 256 4.38 -3.48 30.95
C TYR A 256 3.76 -4.58 31.83
N GLU A 257 4.29 -4.81 33.03
CA GLU A 257 3.69 -5.69 34.05
C GLU A 257 2.63 -4.95 34.88
N ASP A 258 2.50 -3.64 34.72
CA ASP A 258 1.52 -2.84 35.45
C ASP A 258 0.09 -3.26 35.06
N PRO A 259 -0.76 -3.67 36.02
CA PRO A 259 -2.15 -4.01 35.74
C PRO A 259 -2.94 -2.92 35.02
N ILE A 260 -2.58 -1.64 35.18
CA ILE A 260 -3.20 -0.52 34.49
C ILE A 260 -2.85 -0.51 32.99
N ILE A 261 -1.62 -0.85 32.61
CA ILE A 261 -1.19 -0.98 31.21
C ILE A 261 -1.72 -2.29 30.62
N ASN A 262 -1.53 -3.38 31.35
CA ASN A 262 -1.86 -4.73 30.96
C ASN A 262 -3.31 -5.12 31.32
N TYR A 263 -4.25 -4.18 31.17
CA TYR A 263 -5.62 -4.36 31.66
C TYR A 263 -6.40 -5.44 30.89
N TYR A 264 -6.01 -5.73 29.64
CA TYR A 264 -6.65 -6.75 28.81
C TYR A 264 -6.56 -8.15 29.42
N THR A 265 -5.52 -8.44 30.22
CA THR A 265 -5.41 -9.72 30.97
C THR A 265 -6.49 -9.93 32.02
N TYR A 266 -7.22 -8.87 32.39
CA TYR A 266 -8.33 -8.92 33.35
C TYR A 266 -9.71 -9.09 32.68
N GLN A 267 -9.78 -9.11 31.34
CA GLN A 267 -11.01 -9.41 30.58
C GLN A 267 -11.29 -10.92 30.54
N THR A 268 -11.52 -11.51 31.72
CA THR A 268 -11.60 -12.97 31.94
C THR A 268 -13.03 -13.50 32.08
N SER A 269 -14.05 -12.66 31.83
CA SER A 269 -15.44 -13.09 31.90
C SER A 269 -15.81 -13.96 30.69
N ASP A 270 -16.65 -14.97 30.90
CA ASP A 270 -17.30 -15.71 29.80
C ASP A 270 -18.40 -14.87 29.10
N ASN A 271 -18.71 -13.68 29.63
CA ASN A 271 -19.69 -12.75 29.06
C ASN A 271 -18.98 -11.62 28.29
N SER A 272 -19.16 -11.60 26.98
CA SER A 272 -18.58 -10.59 26.08
C SER A 272 -18.97 -9.14 26.44
N ASN A 273 -20.21 -8.92 26.92
CA ASN A 273 -20.65 -7.60 27.34
C ASN A 273 -19.90 -7.12 28.60
N VAL A 274 -19.62 -8.02 29.54
CA VAL A 274 -18.81 -7.72 30.73
C VAL A 274 -17.38 -7.35 30.33
N ASN A 275 -16.76 -8.11 29.42
CA ASN A 275 -15.42 -7.80 28.93
C ASN A 275 -15.36 -6.47 28.18
N ASN A 276 -16.35 -6.15 27.34
CA ASN A 276 -16.42 -4.90 26.60
C ASN A 276 -16.56 -3.69 27.53
N LEU A 277 -17.48 -3.77 28.51
CA LEU A 277 -17.68 -2.71 29.50
C LEU A 277 -16.47 -2.57 30.44
N PHE A 278 -15.81 -3.68 30.78
CA PHE A 278 -14.56 -3.66 31.54
C PHE A 278 -13.46 -2.93 30.76
N GLY A 279 -13.19 -3.34 29.52
CA GLY A 279 -12.15 -2.76 28.67
C GLY A 279 -12.36 -1.27 28.42
N THR A 280 -13.60 -0.84 28.21
CA THR A 280 -13.95 0.57 28.01
C THR A 280 -13.58 1.44 29.23
N ILE A 281 -13.84 0.97 30.45
CA ILE A 281 -13.47 1.73 31.65
C ILE A 281 -11.96 1.60 31.93
N ALA A 282 -11.38 0.42 31.72
CA ALA A 282 -9.97 0.18 31.98
C ALA A 282 -9.05 1.02 31.07
N SER A 283 -9.43 1.24 29.80
CA SER A 283 -8.70 2.13 28.91
C SER A 283 -8.72 3.59 29.38
N LEU A 284 -9.86 4.07 29.90
CA LEU A 284 -9.97 5.40 30.51
C LEU A 284 -9.09 5.52 31.77
N ASN A 285 -9.03 4.46 32.57
CA ASN A 285 -8.15 4.42 33.74
C ASN A 285 -6.67 4.46 33.32
N TYR A 286 -6.29 3.74 32.25
CA TYR A 286 -4.96 3.80 31.68
C TYR A 286 -4.61 5.23 31.25
N SER A 287 -5.45 5.87 30.43
CA SER A 287 -5.23 7.24 29.99
C SER A 287 -5.07 8.22 31.15
N LEU A 288 -5.87 8.07 32.22
CA LEU A 288 -5.80 8.94 33.41
C LEU A 288 -4.52 8.72 34.25
N VAL A 289 -4.07 7.47 34.40
CA VAL A 289 -2.92 7.14 35.25
C VAL A 289 -1.60 7.42 34.55
N TYR A 290 -1.58 7.31 33.22
CA TYR A 290 -0.42 7.57 32.36
C TYR A 290 -0.58 8.82 31.49
N THR A 291 -1.38 9.78 31.95
CA THR A 291 -1.42 11.09 31.29
C THR A 291 -0.04 11.72 31.39
N ASP A 292 0.57 12.02 30.26
CA ASP A 292 1.85 12.68 30.09
C ASP A 292 1.67 13.67 28.92
N ASN A 293 1.32 14.91 29.23
CA ASN A 293 0.99 15.92 28.22
C ASN A 293 2.23 16.62 27.66
N ASP A 294 3.37 16.58 28.36
CA ASP A 294 4.63 17.19 27.92
C ASP A 294 5.62 16.18 27.32
N TYR A 295 5.23 14.90 27.29
CA TYR A 295 5.97 13.77 26.72
C TYR A 295 7.36 13.60 27.36
N ASP A 296 7.50 13.97 28.64
CA ASP A 296 8.76 13.86 29.38
C ASP A 296 9.05 12.42 29.87
N GLY A 297 8.10 11.49 29.63
CA GLY A 297 8.19 10.09 30.01
C GLY A 297 7.73 9.81 31.45
N ASN A 298 7.26 10.83 32.18
CA ASN A 298 6.71 10.72 33.53
C ASN A 298 5.23 11.11 33.54
N PRO A 299 4.36 10.38 34.25
CA PRO A 299 2.97 10.80 34.38
C PRO A 299 2.81 12.15 35.10
N ASP A 300 1.99 13.02 34.52
CA ASP A 300 1.61 14.35 35.04
C ASP A 300 0.95 14.28 36.43
N ILE A 301 0.30 13.15 36.73
CA ILE A 301 -0.48 12.95 37.95
C ILE A 301 0.17 11.85 38.78
N ASP A 302 0.45 12.16 40.05
CA ASP A 302 0.88 11.19 41.04
C ASP A 302 0.00 9.93 41.02
N ARG A 303 0.63 8.76 40.83
CA ARG A 303 -0.05 7.49 40.58
C ARG A 303 -1.07 7.12 41.67
N PRO A 304 -0.76 7.14 42.98
CA PRO A 304 -1.76 6.93 44.04
C PRO A 304 -3.00 7.82 43.90
N ARG A 305 -2.81 9.10 43.56
CA ARG A 305 -3.91 10.04 43.33
C ARG A 305 -4.72 9.71 42.08
N ALA A 306 -4.05 9.36 40.98
CA ALA A 306 -4.70 8.94 39.74
C ALA A 306 -5.50 7.65 39.93
N LEU A 307 -4.93 6.64 40.58
CA LEU A 307 -5.58 5.35 40.88
C LEU A 307 -6.83 5.51 41.76
N SER A 308 -6.75 6.34 42.80
CA SER A 308 -7.91 6.63 43.66
C SER A 308 -9.05 7.30 42.87
N THR A 309 -8.70 8.21 41.96
CA THR A 309 -9.66 8.90 41.08
C THR A 309 -10.28 7.93 40.07
N ALA A 310 -9.48 7.04 39.48
CA ALA A 310 -9.90 5.98 38.57
C ALA A 310 -10.89 5.01 39.25
N GLU A 311 -10.59 4.55 40.47
CA GLU A 311 -11.44 3.63 41.24
C GLU A 311 -12.79 4.26 41.61
N ALA A 312 -12.77 5.52 42.04
CA ALA A 312 -13.98 6.28 42.35
C ALA A 312 -14.86 6.50 41.10
N SER A 313 -14.24 6.86 39.98
CA SER A 313 -14.92 7.09 38.70
C SER A 313 -15.51 5.79 38.13
N THR A 314 -14.74 4.70 38.18
CA THR A 314 -15.20 3.35 37.80
C THR A 314 -16.45 2.94 38.57
N SER A 315 -16.46 3.15 39.89
CA SER A 315 -17.62 2.85 40.73
C SER A 315 -18.87 3.64 40.35
N GLN A 316 -18.72 4.87 39.83
CA GLN A 316 -19.84 5.67 39.32
C GLN A 316 -20.30 5.19 37.94
N LEU A 317 -19.37 4.90 37.03
CA LEU A 317 -19.67 4.41 35.68
C LEU A 317 -20.41 3.07 35.71
N VAL A 318 -19.99 2.12 36.54
CA VAL A 318 -20.69 0.84 36.73
C VAL A 318 -22.12 1.04 37.24
N LYS A 319 -22.36 2.03 38.11
CA LYS A 319 -23.73 2.40 38.54
C LYS A 319 -24.54 2.97 37.39
N GLN A 320 -23.94 3.79 36.53
CA GLN A 320 -24.61 4.33 35.34
C GLN A 320 -24.93 3.24 34.32
N PHE A 321 -24.06 2.25 34.13
CA PHE A 321 -24.33 1.11 33.24
C PHE A 321 -25.59 0.36 33.69
N LYS A 322 -25.75 0.13 34.99
CA LYS A 322 -26.98 -0.45 35.54
C LYS A 322 -28.20 0.45 35.31
N LYS A 323 -28.07 1.75 35.58
CA LYS A 323 -29.16 2.72 35.49
C LYS A 323 -29.67 2.86 34.05
N ASN A 324 -28.75 2.88 33.10
CA ASN A 324 -29.03 3.03 31.67
C ASN A 324 -29.24 1.70 30.94
N LYS A 325 -29.34 0.59 31.68
CA LYS A 325 -29.58 -0.77 31.15
C LYS A 325 -28.51 -1.27 30.18
N LEU A 326 -27.29 -0.77 30.30
CA LEU A 326 -26.11 -1.30 29.59
C LEU A 326 -25.58 -2.59 30.24
N ALA A 327 -25.88 -2.77 31.54
CA ALA A 327 -25.58 -4.00 32.27
C ALA A 327 -26.72 -4.38 33.23
N ASN A 328 -26.99 -5.68 33.34
CA ASN A 328 -27.95 -6.25 34.28
C ASN A 328 -27.31 -6.46 35.67
N LYS A 329 -28.11 -6.92 36.65
CA LYS A 329 -27.64 -7.09 38.05
C LYS A 329 -26.50 -8.12 38.19
N GLY A 330 -26.51 -9.18 37.39
CA GLY A 330 -25.46 -10.20 37.36
C GLY A 330 -24.16 -9.64 36.79
N GLU A 331 -24.24 -9.00 35.62
CA GLU A 331 -23.10 -8.37 34.94
C GLU A 331 -22.45 -7.27 35.81
N VAL A 332 -23.25 -6.46 36.51
CA VAL A 332 -22.74 -5.46 37.45
C VAL A 332 -21.98 -6.11 38.61
N LYS A 333 -22.44 -7.27 39.11
CA LYS A 333 -21.73 -7.97 40.19
C LYS A 333 -20.38 -8.48 39.69
N GLU A 334 -20.34 -9.01 38.47
CA GLU A 334 -19.13 -9.52 37.83
C GLU A 334 -18.12 -8.40 37.52
N LEU A 335 -18.57 -7.29 36.93
CA LEU A 335 -17.76 -6.08 36.71
C LEU A 335 -17.14 -5.57 38.01
N ASN A 336 -17.91 -5.49 39.11
CA ASN A 336 -17.38 -5.05 40.39
C ASN A 336 -16.31 -6.01 40.94
N ASN A 337 -16.43 -7.32 40.69
CA ASN A 337 -15.41 -8.28 41.10
C ASN A 337 -14.13 -8.13 40.26
N LEU A 338 -14.25 -8.00 38.94
CA LEU A 338 -13.11 -7.79 38.05
C LEU A 338 -12.36 -6.50 38.37
N PHE A 339 -13.08 -5.39 38.53
CA PHE A 339 -12.47 -4.11 38.89
C PHE A 339 -11.83 -4.13 40.28
N LYS A 340 -12.40 -4.89 41.22
CA LYS A 340 -11.77 -5.08 42.52
C LYS A 340 -10.39 -5.73 42.39
N THR A 341 -10.29 -6.86 41.68
CA THR A 341 -9.00 -7.53 41.46
C THR A 341 -8.03 -6.61 40.71
N TYR A 342 -8.49 -5.99 39.63
CA TYR A 342 -7.71 -5.02 38.83
C TYR A 342 -7.11 -3.89 39.68
N PHE A 343 -7.91 -3.21 40.52
CA PHE A 343 -7.40 -2.13 41.37
C PHE A 343 -6.58 -2.64 42.55
N ASP A 344 -6.90 -3.79 43.12
CA ASP A 344 -6.12 -4.39 44.21
C ASP A 344 -4.70 -4.75 43.72
N ASP A 345 -4.57 -5.26 42.50
CA ASP A 345 -3.27 -5.58 41.90
C ASP A 345 -2.54 -4.32 41.44
N ALA A 346 -3.23 -3.34 40.84
CA ALA A 346 -2.64 -2.04 40.46
C ALA A 346 -2.07 -1.27 41.66
N LYS A 347 -2.67 -1.40 42.85
CA LYS A 347 -2.17 -0.81 44.12
C LYS A 347 -0.94 -1.51 44.68
N LYS A 348 -0.76 -2.80 44.37
CA LYS A 348 0.43 -3.58 44.80
C LYS A 348 1.61 -3.36 43.86
N PHE A 349 1.34 -3.00 42.61
CA PHE A 349 2.36 -2.75 41.61
C PHE A 349 3.32 -1.62 42.05
N LYS A 350 4.62 -1.85 41.83
CA LYS A 350 5.67 -0.87 42.02
C LYS A 350 6.55 -0.87 40.78
N LEU A 351 6.74 0.31 40.21
CA LEU A 351 7.69 0.50 39.13
C LEU A 351 9.10 0.22 39.68
N ALA A 352 9.82 -0.67 39.03
CA ALA A 352 11.19 -1.03 39.35
C ALA A 352 11.99 -1.16 38.06
N GLU A 353 13.22 -0.64 38.07
CA GLU A 353 14.19 -0.92 37.03
C GLU A 353 14.48 -2.42 37.01
N VAL A 354 14.32 -3.03 35.85
CA VAL A 354 14.61 -4.42 35.59
C VAL A 354 16.07 -4.48 35.15
N THR A 355 16.96 -4.91 36.03
CA THR A 355 18.30 -5.30 35.60
C THR A 355 18.19 -6.62 34.84
N THR A 356 18.28 -6.60 33.51
CA THR A 356 18.40 -7.84 32.74
C THR A 356 19.43 -7.75 31.62
N ASP A 357 20.51 -8.53 31.80
CA ASP A 357 21.18 -9.24 30.72
C ASP A 357 20.11 -10.01 29.92
N TYR A 358 19.86 -9.59 28.69
CA TYR A 358 18.88 -10.22 27.81
C TYR A 358 19.56 -11.34 27.02
N GLU A 359 19.51 -12.57 27.54
CA GLU A 359 19.56 -13.78 26.71
C GLU A 359 18.14 -14.33 26.50
N ALA A 360 17.92 -14.73 25.26
CA ALA A 360 16.67 -15.15 24.64
C ALA A 360 15.80 -16.11 25.47
N ALA A 361 14.52 -15.77 25.56
CA ALA A 361 13.45 -16.74 25.72
C ALA A 361 12.24 -16.28 24.88
N ALA A 362 12.28 -16.61 23.59
CA ALA A 362 11.08 -16.62 22.76
C ALA A 362 10.14 -17.70 23.30
N VAL A 363 9.11 -17.28 24.03
CA VAL A 363 7.99 -18.14 24.39
C VAL A 363 7.01 -18.08 23.24
N ALA A 364 6.87 -19.21 22.53
CA ALA A 364 5.84 -19.42 21.55
C ALA A 364 4.46 -19.26 22.22
N VAL A 365 3.74 -18.20 21.84
CA VAL A 365 2.33 -18.03 22.15
C VAL A 365 1.56 -18.61 20.97
N ASP A 366 1.06 -19.82 21.16
CA ASP A 366 0.11 -20.47 20.27
C ASP A 366 -1.25 -19.76 20.44
N SER A 367 -1.45 -18.67 19.70
CA SER A 367 -2.74 -18.00 19.62
C SER A 367 -3.51 -18.49 18.40
N ALA A 368 -4.40 -19.45 18.61
CA ALA A 368 -5.53 -19.67 17.72
C ALA A 368 -6.44 -18.43 17.79
N VAL A 369 -6.10 -17.40 17.02
CA VAL A 369 -6.97 -16.25 16.79
C VAL A 369 -8.00 -16.70 15.78
N ALA A 370 -9.26 -16.78 16.22
CA ALA A 370 -10.37 -16.93 15.29
C ALA A 370 -10.35 -15.76 14.30
N ASP A 371 -10.34 -16.09 13.02
CA ASP A 371 -10.29 -15.16 11.89
C ASP A 371 -11.58 -14.32 11.89
N TYR A 372 -11.54 -13.15 12.53
CA TYR A 372 -12.59 -12.15 12.44
C TYR A 372 -12.24 -11.24 11.27
N SER A 373 -13.11 -11.23 10.25
CA SER A 373 -12.95 -10.32 9.14
C SER A 373 -12.99 -8.90 9.67
N MET A 374 -12.10 -8.01 9.20
CA MET A 374 -12.24 -6.58 9.47
C MET A 374 -13.60 -6.03 9.02
N ALA A 375 -14.26 -6.68 8.05
CA ALA A 375 -15.62 -6.37 7.65
C ALA A 375 -16.66 -6.59 8.76
N ASP A 376 -16.40 -7.48 9.72
CA ASP A 376 -17.31 -7.77 10.85
C ASP A 376 -17.35 -6.63 11.88
N TYR A 377 -16.40 -5.69 11.82
CA TYR A 377 -16.34 -4.50 12.68
C TYR A 377 -16.98 -3.26 12.06
N TYR A 378 -17.35 -3.30 10.78
CA TYR A 378 -17.99 -2.17 10.09
C TYR A 378 -19.47 -2.45 9.87
N ASP A 379 -20.30 -1.46 10.19
CA ASP A 379 -21.72 -1.51 9.82
C ASP A 379 -21.85 -1.62 8.29
N PRO A 380 -22.76 -2.47 7.77
CA PRO A 380 -23.04 -2.54 6.35
C PRO A 380 -23.39 -1.16 5.81
N TYR A 381 -22.81 -0.80 4.67
CA TYR A 381 -23.12 0.47 4.01
C TYR A 381 -24.64 0.62 3.80
N SER A 382 -25.21 1.65 4.42
CA SER A 382 -26.61 2.03 4.28
C SER A 382 -26.67 3.39 3.60
N SER A 383 -27.09 3.38 2.35
CA SER A 383 -27.08 4.58 1.51
C SER A 383 -28.16 5.57 1.91
N VAL A 384 -27.77 6.83 2.14
CA VAL A 384 -28.67 7.95 2.46
C VAL A 384 -28.74 8.99 1.34
N TYR A 385 -28.17 8.71 0.15
CA TYR A 385 -28.06 9.69 -0.95
C TYR A 385 -29.36 10.40 -1.34
N LYS A 386 -30.51 9.72 -1.25
CA LYS A 386 -31.81 10.32 -1.60
C LYS A 386 -32.18 11.48 -0.67
N THR A 387 -31.74 11.42 0.58
CA THR A 387 -31.99 12.41 1.63
C THR A 387 -30.81 13.35 1.88
N THR A 388 -29.66 13.11 1.25
CA THR A 388 -28.49 14.00 1.33
C THR A 388 -28.83 15.40 0.81
N ASP A 389 -28.49 16.41 1.60
CA ASP A 389 -28.69 17.82 1.24
C ASP A 389 -27.49 18.32 0.43
N ILE A 390 -27.71 18.52 -0.87
CA ILE A 390 -26.67 18.95 -1.80
C ILE A 390 -26.11 20.34 -1.49
N SER A 391 -26.85 21.16 -0.73
CA SER A 391 -26.40 22.50 -0.33
C SER A 391 -25.39 22.49 0.82
N LYS A 392 -25.20 21.33 1.45
CA LYS A 392 -24.31 21.12 2.60
C LYS A 392 -23.14 20.19 2.30
N ILE A 393 -22.90 19.93 1.02
CA ILE A 393 -21.72 19.18 0.61
C ILE A 393 -20.50 20.05 0.89
N ASP A 394 -19.63 19.55 1.75
CA ASP A 394 -18.29 20.10 1.99
C ASP A 394 -17.30 19.24 1.21
N LEU A 395 -16.35 19.88 0.55
CA LEU A 395 -15.38 19.22 -0.31
C LEU A 395 -14.03 19.21 0.40
N ALA A 396 -13.41 18.04 0.53
CA ALA A 396 -12.09 17.94 1.11
C ALA A 396 -11.06 18.73 0.29
N ILE A 397 -11.17 18.78 -1.04
CA ILE A 397 -10.28 19.59 -1.90
C ILE A 397 -10.34 21.10 -1.61
N ASP A 398 -11.41 21.59 -0.99
CA ASP A 398 -11.56 22.99 -0.58
C ASP A 398 -10.94 23.26 0.80
N ASN A 399 -10.58 22.21 1.54
CA ASN A 399 -9.95 22.33 2.83
C ASN A 399 -8.48 22.78 2.67
N PRO A 400 -8.06 23.90 3.28
CA PRO A 400 -6.69 24.37 3.20
C PRO A 400 -5.67 23.40 3.84
N ASN A 401 -6.12 22.56 4.77
CA ASN A 401 -5.23 21.63 5.50
C ASN A 401 -4.85 20.38 4.68
N VAL A 402 -5.49 20.14 3.53
CA VAL A 402 -5.19 18.98 2.67
C VAL A 402 -4.52 19.38 1.34
N GLN A 403 -4.09 20.62 1.21
CA GLN A 403 -3.49 21.13 -0.05
C GLN A 403 -2.24 20.37 -0.47
N ASP A 404 -1.46 19.83 0.47
CA ASP A 404 -0.32 18.98 0.13
C ASP A 404 -0.74 17.68 -0.57
N PHE A 405 -1.92 17.15 -0.29
CA PHE A 405 -2.47 15.97 -0.96
C PHE A 405 -2.95 16.28 -2.39
N MET A 406 -3.16 17.54 -2.75
CA MET A 406 -3.46 17.92 -4.14
C MET A 406 -2.30 17.65 -5.10
N LYS A 407 -1.10 17.30 -4.60
CA LYS A 407 0.04 16.85 -5.41
C LYS A 407 -0.22 15.51 -6.11
N VAL A 408 -1.05 14.65 -5.53
CA VAL A 408 -1.40 13.33 -6.11
C VAL A 408 -2.76 13.33 -6.83
N ALA A 409 -3.54 14.39 -6.69
CA ALA A 409 -4.79 14.56 -7.43
C ALA A 409 -4.52 14.90 -8.91
N PRO A 410 -5.39 14.47 -9.84
CA PRO A 410 -5.30 14.85 -11.24
C PRO A 410 -5.29 16.37 -11.45
N GLU A 411 -4.70 16.82 -12.55
CA GLU A 411 -4.56 18.25 -12.83
C GLU A 411 -5.92 18.95 -12.95
N HIS A 412 -6.97 18.26 -13.39
CA HIS A 412 -8.32 18.82 -13.47
C HIS A 412 -8.92 19.15 -12.09
N CYS A 413 -8.46 18.51 -11.01
CA CYS A 413 -8.91 18.76 -9.64
C CYS A 413 -8.31 20.02 -9.01
N LYS A 414 -7.15 20.48 -9.51
CA LYS A 414 -6.52 21.71 -9.03
C LYS A 414 -7.32 22.91 -9.51
N ASP A 415 -7.63 23.85 -8.62
CA ASP A 415 -8.45 25.04 -8.91
C ASP A 415 -9.81 24.70 -9.57
N LEU A 416 -10.41 23.55 -9.23
CA LEU A 416 -11.60 22.99 -9.88
C LEU A 416 -12.71 24.03 -10.06
N LYS A 417 -12.95 24.87 -9.05
CA LYS A 417 -13.99 25.90 -9.06
C LYS A 417 -13.86 26.88 -10.22
N THR A 418 -12.62 27.19 -10.62
CA THR A 418 -12.33 28.09 -11.75
C THR A 418 -12.52 27.43 -13.10
N LYS A 419 -12.50 26.09 -13.13
CA LYS A 419 -12.64 25.25 -14.32
C LYS A 419 -14.10 24.90 -14.62
N ILE A 420 -15.02 25.11 -13.67
CA ILE A 420 -16.45 24.89 -13.88
C ILE A 420 -17.00 25.86 -14.94
N PRO A 421 -17.63 25.38 -16.02
CA PRO A 421 -18.22 26.25 -17.02
C PRO A 421 -19.31 27.14 -16.43
N THR A 422 -19.43 28.36 -16.97
CA THR A 422 -20.60 29.18 -16.67
C THR A 422 -21.82 28.66 -17.44
N PHE A 423 -22.79 28.12 -16.72
CA PHE A 423 -24.06 27.63 -17.24
C PHE A 423 -25.15 28.71 -17.23
N LEU A 424 -26.15 28.58 -18.10
CA LEU A 424 -27.35 29.42 -18.09
C LEU A 424 -28.29 29.03 -16.94
N ASP A 425 -28.39 27.74 -16.62
CA ASP A 425 -29.01 27.26 -15.38
C ASP A 425 -28.12 27.62 -14.17
N LYS A 426 -28.66 28.42 -13.25
CA LYS A 426 -27.93 28.98 -12.10
C LYS A 426 -27.53 27.93 -11.06
N GLU A 427 -28.20 26.79 -11.03
CA GLU A 427 -27.94 25.73 -10.05
C GLU A 427 -27.02 24.64 -10.63
N LEU A 428 -26.98 24.49 -11.96
CA LEU A 428 -26.18 23.47 -12.63
C LEU A 428 -24.68 23.61 -12.32
N GLY A 429 -24.15 24.84 -12.25
CA GLY A 429 -22.74 25.06 -11.92
C GLY A 429 -22.34 24.48 -10.56
N ASN A 430 -23.18 24.69 -9.53
CA ASN A 430 -22.92 24.13 -8.19
C ASN A 430 -23.07 22.61 -8.18
N LEU A 431 -24.05 22.05 -8.91
CA LEU A 431 -24.21 20.59 -9.00
C LEU A 431 -23.01 19.92 -9.67
N VAL A 432 -22.50 20.54 -10.74
CA VAL A 432 -21.32 20.06 -11.46
C VAL A 432 -20.06 20.22 -10.63
N TYR A 433 -19.94 21.34 -9.90
CA TYR A 433 -18.86 21.56 -8.94
C TYR A 433 -18.85 20.50 -7.84
N ASN A 434 -19.99 20.25 -7.21
CA ASN A 434 -20.11 19.26 -6.16
C ASN A 434 -19.82 17.85 -6.68
N TYR A 435 -20.33 17.50 -7.87
CA TYR A 435 -20.03 16.20 -8.47
C TYR A 435 -18.54 16.02 -8.75
N ALA A 436 -17.93 16.94 -9.49
CA ALA A 436 -16.52 16.86 -9.84
C ALA A 436 -15.61 16.97 -8.60
N GLY A 437 -16.01 17.79 -7.63
CA GLY A 437 -15.29 17.96 -6.38
C GLY A 437 -15.27 16.70 -5.55
N GLN A 438 -16.41 15.99 -5.45
CA GLN A 438 -16.46 14.72 -4.74
C GLN A 438 -15.67 13.61 -5.45
N VAL A 439 -15.61 13.63 -6.80
CA VAL A 439 -14.69 12.76 -7.54
C VAL A 439 -13.24 13.11 -7.20
N CYS A 440 -12.90 14.39 -7.10
CA CYS A 440 -11.58 14.86 -6.71
C CYS A 440 -11.20 14.50 -5.26
N ASP A 441 -12.17 14.52 -4.34
CA ASP A 441 -11.98 14.09 -2.94
C ASP A 441 -11.54 12.62 -2.89
N LEU A 442 -12.06 11.76 -3.76
CA LEU A 442 -11.65 10.35 -3.80
C LEU A 442 -10.16 10.15 -4.17
N TYR A 443 -9.55 11.05 -4.93
CA TYR A 443 -8.10 10.97 -5.22
C TYR A 443 -7.23 11.33 -4.01
N ILE A 444 -7.80 12.04 -3.03
CA ILE A 444 -7.13 12.45 -1.80
C ILE A 444 -7.70 11.74 -0.56
N TYR A 445 -8.34 10.58 -0.72
CA TYR A 445 -9.00 9.89 0.39
C TYR A 445 -8.05 9.57 1.56
N GLN A 446 -6.78 9.30 1.25
CA GLN A 446 -5.70 9.08 2.21
C GLN A 446 -5.35 10.30 3.07
N SER A 447 -5.92 11.49 2.79
CA SER A 447 -5.76 12.68 3.63
C SER A 447 -6.46 12.57 5.00
N GLY A 448 -7.31 11.56 5.19
CA GLY A 448 -8.11 11.39 6.41
C GLY A 448 -9.26 12.40 6.54
N SER A 449 -9.42 13.32 5.58
CA SER A 449 -10.48 14.33 5.56
C SER A 449 -11.67 13.95 4.66
N VAL A 450 -11.66 12.74 4.10
CA VAL A 450 -12.66 12.26 3.13
C VAL A 450 -13.49 11.14 3.75
N GLY A 451 -14.76 11.42 4.05
CA GLY A 451 -15.72 10.40 4.44
C GLY A 451 -16.17 9.61 3.21
N LEU A 452 -15.64 8.41 3.00
CA LEU A 452 -15.86 7.63 1.75
C LEU A 452 -17.35 7.37 1.46
N SER A 453 -18.10 6.85 2.42
CA SER A 453 -19.54 6.58 2.28
C SER A 453 -20.36 7.84 2.01
N GLU A 454 -20.00 8.95 2.68
CA GLU A 454 -20.67 10.25 2.55
C GLU A 454 -20.38 10.87 1.18
N THR A 455 -19.14 10.80 0.73
CA THR A 455 -18.66 11.21 -0.59
C THR A 455 -19.42 10.47 -1.70
N ILE A 456 -19.54 9.14 -1.57
CA ILE A 456 -20.31 8.30 -2.51
C ILE A 456 -21.79 8.71 -2.55
N ASP A 457 -22.42 8.91 -1.40
CA ASP A 457 -23.81 9.36 -1.35
C ASP A 457 -24.00 10.76 -1.94
N ALA A 458 -23.08 11.68 -1.68
CA ALA A 458 -23.07 13.02 -2.23
C ALA A 458 -22.87 13.04 -3.76
N MET A 459 -21.98 12.20 -4.30
CA MET A 459 -21.82 12.01 -5.75
C MET A 459 -23.11 11.50 -6.37
N ARG A 460 -23.71 10.44 -5.81
CA ARG A 460 -24.96 9.85 -6.32
C ARG A 460 -26.10 10.85 -6.30
N LYS A 461 -26.18 11.68 -5.26
CA LYS A 461 -27.15 12.78 -5.19
C LYS A 461 -26.90 13.83 -6.26
N SER A 462 -25.65 14.24 -6.47
CA SER A 462 -25.28 15.22 -7.50
C SER A 462 -25.63 14.74 -8.91
N VAL A 463 -25.32 13.48 -9.24
CA VAL A 463 -25.71 12.85 -10.51
C VAL A 463 -27.22 12.80 -10.68
N LEU A 464 -27.97 12.43 -9.64
CA LEU A 464 -29.43 12.39 -9.67
C LEU A 464 -30.02 13.77 -9.98
N GLU A 465 -29.53 14.83 -9.33
CA GLU A 465 -30.02 16.20 -9.56
C GLU A 465 -29.65 16.73 -10.94
N ILE A 466 -28.45 16.41 -11.44
CA ILE A 466 -28.03 16.73 -12.82
C ILE A 466 -28.97 16.04 -13.82
N ASN A 467 -29.22 14.74 -13.65
CA ASN A 467 -30.10 13.96 -14.52
C ASN A 467 -31.54 14.47 -14.50
N ASN A 468 -32.09 14.82 -13.33
CA ASN A 468 -33.43 15.40 -13.18
C ASN A 468 -33.60 16.73 -13.92
N LYS A 469 -32.48 17.47 -14.09
CA LYS A 469 -32.44 18.73 -14.85
C LYS A 469 -32.13 18.52 -16.32
N TYR A 470 -31.43 17.44 -16.69
CA TYR A 470 -30.82 17.27 -18.01
C TYR A 470 -31.79 17.53 -19.16
N ASP A 471 -32.97 16.92 -19.16
CA ASP A 471 -33.95 17.10 -20.24
C ASP A 471 -34.43 18.55 -20.40
N LYS A 472 -34.42 19.32 -19.31
CA LYS A 472 -34.86 20.72 -19.26
C LYS A 472 -33.73 21.70 -19.60
N LEU A 473 -32.47 21.25 -19.64
CA LEU A 473 -31.34 22.09 -19.99
C LEU A 473 -31.41 22.51 -21.46
N LYS A 474 -30.99 23.75 -21.72
CA LYS A 474 -30.79 24.24 -23.08
C LYS A 474 -29.65 23.50 -23.74
N LYS A 475 -29.65 23.46 -25.08
CA LYS A 475 -28.62 22.77 -25.86
C LYS A 475 -27.21 23.24 -25.49
N GLU A 476 -27.04 24.54 -25.29
CA GLU A 476 -25.75 25.14 -24.94
C GLU A 476 -25.22 24.66 -23.58
N ASP A 477 -26.09 24.50 -22.59
CA ASP A 477 -25.71 23.98 -21.27
C ASP A 477 -25.42 22.48 -21.33
N LYS A 478 -26.17 21.72 -22.15
CA LYS A 478 -25.87 20.30 -22.41
C LYS A 478 -24.50 20.13 -23.05
N ASP A 479 -24.21 20.91 -24.09
CA ASP A 479 -22.93 20.85 -24.80
C ASP A 479 -21.76 21.22 -23.86
N LYS A 480 -21.92 22.26 -23.04
CA LYS A 480 -20.93 22.62 -21.99
C LYS A 480 -20.75 21.53 -20.94
N LEU A 481 -21.85 20.96 -20.46
CA LEU A 481 -21.83 19.91 -19.44
C LEU A 481 -21.10 18.67 -19.98
N THR A 482 -21.48 18.20 -21.16
CA THR A 482 -20.84 17.05 -21.80
C THR A 482 -19.36 17.32 -22.09
N THR A 483 -19.02 18.51 -22.58
CA THR A 483 -17.61 18.88 -22.84
C THR A 483 -16.80 18.89 -21.55
N PHE A 484 -17.34 19.46 -20.47
CA PHE A 484 -16.67 19.49 -19.18
C PHE A 484 -16.50 18.09 -18.58
N LEU A 485 -17.57 17.29 -18.55
CA LEU A 485 -17.49 15.92 -18.03
C LEU A 485 -16.52 15.05 -18.84
N ASN A 486 -16.43 15.22 -20.16
CA ASN A 486 -15.44 14.53 -21.00
C ASN A 486 -14.01 15.07 -20.82
N SER A 487 -13.83 16.20 -20.13
CA SER A 487 -12.51 16.76 -19.79
C SER A 487 -12.05 16.39 -18.39
N LEU A 488 -12.96 15.86 -17.56
CA LEU A 488 -12.58 15.16 -16.33
C LEU A 488 -12.07 13.79 -16.77
N ASP A 489 -10.82 13.52 -16.42
CA ASP A 489 -10.05 12.34 -16.87
C ASP A 489 -10.72 11.03 -16.45
#